data_AF-A0A921DTW3-F1
#
_entry.id   AF-A0A921DTW3-F1
#
_cell.length_a   1.000
_cell.length_b   1.000
_cell.length_c   1.000
_cell.angle_alpha   90.00
_cell.angle_beta   90.00
_cell.angle_gamma   90.00
#
_symmetry.space_group_name_H-M   'P 1'
#
loop_
_entity.id
_entity.type
_entity.pdbx_description
1 polymer ?
#
loop_
_entity_poly.entity_id
_entity_poly.type
_entity_poly.pdbx_seq_one_letter_code
_entity_poly.pdbx_strand_id
1 'polypeptide(L)'
;MKSSLVNMVVVLLGITAVTSSAVGLVYRVTEAPIAQAKLHKKADALAQVLPPFDNTPADEMQAVAAGNDSVYVYTARMGQTVAGYAVESFASGFGGPIRIMVGFGPDGRIRNIQVLEQTETPGLGAKLAEEGNPVQASLLGKSPAEVKMSVRKDGGDIDAITASTISSRAYIQAVSLAYTAFLEVSGADASGWDASSGATSSRQVREAEAATSDSASGATGRNEEADTASGATPSADTEAGTDTESASAGVVGDTVSGATLQTENTDVSSGATSSSANHVSGDNEQKGKRQ
;
A
#
# COMPACT_ATOMS: atom_id res chain seq x y z
N MET A 1 34.67 -40.26 -17.40
CA MET A 1 33.82 -40.37 -18.61
C MET A 1 34.17 -39.19 -19.50
N LYS A 2 34.52 -39.40 -20.78
CA LYS A 2 34.81 -38.27 -21.68
C LYS A 2 33.51 -37.47 -21.88
N SER A 3 33.57 -36.14 -21.72
CA SER A 3 32.42 -35.26 -22.01
C SER A 3 32.03 -35.43 -23.47
N SER A 4 30.96 -36.16 -23.71
CA SER A 4 30.24 -36.22 -24.98
C SER A 4 29.11 -35.22 -24.90
N LEU A 5 28.81 -34.53 -25.99
CA LEU A 5 27.64 -33.65 -26.11
C LEU A 5 26.37 -34.35 -25.57
N VAL A 6 26.22 -35.64 -25.85
CA VAL A 6 25.11 -36.47 -25.37
C VAL A 6 25.11 -36.60 -23.84
N ASN A 7 26.26 -36.83 -23.21
CA ASN A 7 26.35 -36.93 -21.74
C ASN A 7 26.02 -35.59 -21.06
N MET A 8 26.42 -34.48 -21.66
CA MET A 8 26.10 -33.15 -21.14
C MET A 8 24.59 -32.87 -21.22
N VAL A 9 23.94 -33.21 -22.33
CA VAL A 9 22.49 -33.05 -22.52
C VAL A 9 21.69 -33.94 -21.56
N VAL A 10 22.08 -35.20 -21.38
CA VAL A 10 21.39 -36.13 -20.47
C VAL A 10 21.50 -35.67 -19.02
N VAL A 11 22.69 -35.20 -18.60
CA VAL A 11 22.89 -34.68 -17.24
C VAL A 11 22.07 -33.41 -17.02
N LEU A 12 22.06 -32.48 -17.98
CA LEU A 12 21.26 -31.26 -17.86
C LEU A 12 19.77 -31.59 -17.77
N LEU A 13 19.25 -32.46 -18.65
CA LEU A 13 17.85 -32.86 -18.64
C LEU A 13 17.45 -33.61 -17.36
N GLY A 14 18.36 -34.42 -16.82
CA GLY A 14 18.16 -35.08 -15.53
C GLY A 14 18.05 -34.08 -14.38
N ILE A 15 18.98 -33.11 -14.30
CA ILE A 15 18.97 -32.09 -13.24
C ILE A 15 17.75 -31.17 -13.37
N THR A 16 17.37 -30.75 -14.58
CA THR A 16 16.19 -29.92 -14.79
C THR A 16 14.91 -30.67 -14.43
N ALA A 17 14.76 -31.95 -14.82
CA ALA A 17 13.61 -32.76 -14.47
C ALA A 17 13.44 -32.93 -12.95
N VAL A 18 14.53 -33.19 -12.23
CA VAL A 18 14.52 -33.31 -10.77
C VAL A 18 14.17 -31.96 -10.12
N THR A 19 14.77 -30.87 -10.58
CA THR A 19 14.54 -29.53 -10.02
C THR A 19 13.10 -29.07 -10.25
N SER A 20 12.57 -29.21 -11.47
CA SER A 20 11.18 -28.86 -11.79
C SER A 20 10.18 -29.69 -11.00
N SER A 21 10.45 -30.99 -10.80
CA SER A 21 9.60 -31.86 -9.97
C SER A 21 9.60 -31.41 -8.50
N ALA A 22 10.77 -31.06 -7.95
CA ALA A 22 10.87 -30.57 -6.58
C ALA A 22 10.10 -29.25 -6.38
N VAL A 23 10.26 -28.27 -7.28
CA VAL A 23 9.55 -26.99 -7.20
C VAL A 23 8.04 -27.18 -7.35
N GLY A 24 7.59 -28.06 -8.25
CA GLY A 24 6.17 -28.37 -8.43
C GLY A 24 5.51 -28.98 -7.18
N LEU A 25 6.20 -29.88 -6.48
CA LEU A 25 5.73 -30.45 -5.22
C LEU A 25 5.64 -29.39 -4.13
N VAL A 26 6.66 -28.52 -4.01
CA VAL A 26 6.66 -27.42 -3.04
C VAL A 26 5.50 -26.47 -3.31
N TYR A 27 5.26 -26.11 -4.58
CA TYR A 27 4.14 -25.25 -4.96
C TYR A 27 2.79 -25.85 -4.54
N ARG A 28 2.55 -27.14 -4.83
CA ARG A 28 1.30 -27.84 -4.47
C ARG A 28 1.06 -27.89 -2.96
N VAL A 29 2.11 -28.12 -2.16
CA VAL A 29 2.00 -28.13 -0.70
C VAL A 29 1.77 -26.71 -0.14
N THR A 30 2.37 -25.69 -0.76
CA THR A 30 2.31 -24.30 -0.27
C THR A 30 1.04 -23.58 -0.70
N GLU A 31 0.42 -24.00 -1.81
CA GLU A 31 -0.78 -23.37 -2.35
C GLU A 31 -1.97 -23.42 -1.39
N ALA A 32 -2.19 -24.54 -0.69
CA ALA A 32 -3.29 -24.67 0.26
C ALA A 32 -3.17 -23.70 1.46
N PRO A 33 -2.02 -23.61 2.16
CA PRO A 33 -1.79 -22.59 3.18
C PRO A 33 -1.92 -21.15 2.65
N ILE A 34 -1.42 -20.86 1.44
CA ILE A 34 -1.54 -19.52 0.84
C ILE A 34 -3.00 -19.18 0.58
N ALA A 35 -3.78 -20.12 0.05
CA ALA A 35 -5.20 -19.91 -0.22
C ALA A 35 -5.97 -19.63 1.07
N GLN A 36 -5.70 -20.38 2.14
CA GLN A 36 -6.31 -20.13 3.45
C GLN A 36 -5.90 -18.77 4.01
N ALA A 37 -4.62 -18.40 3.95
CA ALA A 37 -4.14 -17.09 4.39
C ALA A 37 -4.81 -15.95 3.62
N LYS A 38 -5.01 -16.10 2.29
CA LYS A 38 -5.73 -15.12 1.48
C LYS A 38 -7.20 -15.02 1.88
N LEU A 39 -7.87 -16.13 2.16
CA LEU A 39 -9.26 -16.14 2.63
C LEU A 39 -9.41 -15.48 4.00
N HIS A 40 -8.55 -15.81 4.96
CA HIS A 40 -8.53 -15.17 6.28
C HIS A 40 -8.29 -13.66 6.15
N LYS A 41 -7.31 -13.24 5.36
CA LYS A 41 -7.01 -11.83 5.15
C LYS A 41 -8.17 -11.07 4.47
N LYS A 42 -8.89 -11.71 3.55
CA LYS A 42 -10.10 -11.14 2.95
C LYS A 42 -11.23 -11.00 3.97
N ALA A 43 -11.47 -12.03 4.79
CA ALA A 43 -12.49 -11.98 5.85
C ALA A 43 -12.16 -10.90 6.89
N ASP A 44 -10.90 -10.82 7.33
CA ASP A 44 -10.42 -9.79 8.25
C ASP A 44 -10.55 -8.38 7.64
N ALA A 45 -10.18 -8.23 6.37
CA ALA A 45 -10.35 -6.97 5.66
C ALA A 45 -11.83 -6.55 5.58
N LEU A 46 -12.75 -7.48 5.26
CA LEU A 46 -14.18 -7.19 5.26
C LEU A 46 -14.67 -6.71 6.64
N ALA A 47 -14.23 -7.37 7.71
CA ALA A 47 -14.58 -6.98 9.09
C ALA A 47 -14.01 -5.61 9.50
N GLN A 48 -12.83 -5.24 8.99
CA GLN A 48 -12.18 -3.95 9.30
C GLN A 48 -12.73 -2.78 8.48
N VAL A 49 -13.22 -3.04 7.26
CA VAL A 49 -13.71 -1.97 6.37
C VAL A 49 -15.21 -1.73 6.47
N LEU A 50 -15.99 -2.77 6.79
CA LEU A 50 -17.44 -2.68 6.91
C LEU A 50 -17.88 -2.35 8.34
N PRO A 51 -19.01 -1.64 8.50
CA PRO A 51 -19.65 -1.48 9.81
C PRO A 51 -20.28 -2.81 10.24
N PRO A 52 -20.76 -2.95 11.49
CA PRO A 52 -21.47 -4.15 11.90
C PRO A 52 -22.56 -4.53 10.90
N PHE A 53 -22.51 -5.76 10.39
CA PHE A 53 -23.41 -6.30 9.39
C PHE A 53 -23.93 -7.66 9.86
N ASP A 54 -25.12 -8.05 9.39
CA ASP A 54 -25.77 -9.32 9.73
C ASP A 54 -25.95 -10.26 8.53
N ASN A 55 -25.66 -9.77 7.31
CA ASN A 55 -25.64 -10.60 6.10
C ASN A 55 -24.29 -11.30 5.89
N THR A 56 -24.21 -12.14 4.86
CA THR A 56 -22.93 -12.66 4.34
C THR A 56 -22.56 -11.84 3.11
N PRO A 57 -21.65 -10.84 3.19
CA PRO A 57 -21.35 -9.95 2.06
C PRO A 57 -20.81 -10.69 0.84
N ALA A 58 -20.23 -11.89 1.02
CA ALA A 58 -19.78 -12.76 -0.05
C ALA A 58 -20.92 -13.30 -0.93
N ASP A 59 -22.15 -13.41 -0.40
CA ASP A 59 -23.31 -13.90 -1.16
C ASP A 59 -23.90 -12.82 -2.08
N GLU A 60 -23.67 -11.54 -1.76
CA GLU A 60 -24.05 -10.37 -2.57
C GLU A 60 -22.83 -9.76 -3.29
N MET A 61 -21.93 -10.61 -3.77
CA MET A 61 -20.75 -10.19 -4.55
C MET A 61 -21.14 -9.89 -6.00
N GLN A 62 -20.83 -8.68 -6.47
CA GLN A 62 -20.96 -8.29 -7.87
C GLN A 62 -19.59 -8.01 -8.48
N ALA A 63 -19.33 -8.56 -9.66
CA ALA A 63 -18.10 -8.31 -10.41
C ALA A 63 -18.34 -7.20 -11.43
N VAL A 64 -17.55 -6.13 -11.35
CA VAL A 64 -17.54 -5.00 -12.28
C VAL A 64 -16.26 -5.11 -13.12
N ALA A 65 -16.40 -5.10 -14.45
CA ALA A 65 -15.26 -5.22 -15.35
C ALA A 65 -14.41 -3.94 -15.35
N ALA A 66 -13.11 -4.06 -15.07
CA ALA A 66 -12.17 -2.95 -15.01
C ALA A 66 -10.95 -3.21 -15.91
N GLY A 67 -11.10 -2.99 -17.22
CA GLY A 67 -10.03 -3.27 -18.18
C GLY A 67 -9.78 -4.78 -18.33
N ASN A 68 -8.65 -5.27 -17.82
CA ASN A 68 -8.22 -6.68 -17.98
C ASN A 68 -8.51 -7.57 -16.76
N ASP A 69 -8.98 -7.02 -15.65
CA ASP A 69 -9.34 -7.77 -14.44
C ASP A 69 -10.66 -7.20 -13.86
N SER A 70 -11.26 -7.90 -12.91
CA SER A 70 -12.56 -7.54 -12.32
C SER A 70 -12.39 -6.92 -10.94
N VAL A 71 -13.24 -5.94 -10.65
CA VAL A 71 -13.40 -5.33 -9.33
C VAL A 71 -14.60 -6.00 -8.67
N TYR A 72 -14.47 -6.42 -7.41
CA TYR A 72 -15.53 -7.12 -6.70
C TYR A 72 -16.18 -6.20 -5.67
N VAL A 73 -17.49 -6.02 -5.75
CA VAL A 73 -18.28 -5.21 -4.82
C VAL A 73 -19.09 -6.15 -3.92
N TYR A 74 -18.91 -6.03 -2.62
CA TYR A 74 -19.61 -6.77 -1.58
C TYR A 74 -20.55 -5.82 -0.85
N THR A 75 -21.84 -6.13 -0.82
CA THR A 75 -22.84 -5.29 -0.13
C THR A 75 -23.04 -5.77 1.30
N ALA A 76 -22.82 -4.89 2.28
CA ALA A 76 -23.06 -5.19 3.69
C ALA A 76 -24.42 -4.64 4.12
N ARG A 77 -25.25 -5.49 4.69
CA ARG A 77 -26.58 -5.11 5.21
C ARG A 77 -26.63 -5.30 6.71
N MET A 78 -27.44 -4.48 7.35
CA MET A 78 -27.84 -4.64 8.74
C MET A 78 -29.37 -4.64 8.76
N GLY A 79 -29.96 -5.82 8.87
CA GLY A 79 -31.38 -6.07 8.71
C GLY A 79 -31.83 -5.79 7.28
N GLN A 80 -32.73 -4.81 7.12
CA GLN A 80 -33.26 -4.40 5.81
C GLN A 80 -32.51 -3.20 5.20
N THR A 81 -31.54 -2.63 5.92
CA THR A 81 -30.83 -1.41 5.50
C THR A 81 -29.43 -1.76 5.03
N VAL A 82 -28.98 -1.10 3.95
CA VAL A 82 -27.58 -1.20 3.51
C VAL A 82 -26.69 -0.43 4.49
N ALA A 83 -25.81 -1.15 5.18
CA ALA A 83 -24.89 -0.60 6.16
C ALA A 83 -23.63 -0.03 5.50
N GLY A 84 -23.21 -0.59 4.36
CA GLY A 84 -22.09 -0.11 3.57
C GLY A 84 -21.72 -1.06 2.43
N TYR A 85 -20.65 -0.73 1.72
CA TYR A 85 -20.13 -1.50 0.60
C TYR A 85 -18.64 -1.72 0.78
N ALA A 86 -18.14 -2.92 0.52
CA ALA A 86 -16.72 -3.21 0.44
C ALA A 86 -16.36 -3.50 -1.01
N VAL A 87 -15.32 -2.84 -1.52
CA VAL A 87 -14.92 -2.97 -2.92
C VAL A 87 -13.48 -3.42 -3.00
N GLU A 88 -13.27 -4.63 -3.53
CA GLU A 88 -11.95 -5.18 -3.84
C GLU A 88 -11.52 -4.69 -5.22
N SER A 89 -10.52 -3.80 -5.25
CA SER A 89 -9.96 -3.25 -6.47
C SER A 89 -8.46 -3.51 -6.56
N PHE A 90 -7.89 -3.16 -7.71
CA PHE A 90 -6.48 -3.37 -7.99
C PHE A 90 -5.88 -2.21 -8.78
N ALA A 91 -4.56 -2.06 -8.69
CA ALA A 91 -3.77 -1.21 -9.56
C ALA A 91 -2.34 -1.75 -9.68
N SER A 92 -1.60 -1.28 -10.69
CA SER A 92 -0.20 -1.64 -10.86
C SER A 92 0.71 -0.67 -10.12
N GLY A 93 1.38 -1.15 -9.07
CA GLY A 93 2.40 -0.43 -8.32
C GLY A 93 3.79 -0.51 -8.96
N PHE A 94 4.81 -0.15 -8.20
CA PHE A 94 6.21 -0.26 -8.62
C PHE A 94 6.69 -1.72 -8.64
N GLY A 95 6.34 -2.49 -7.61
CA GLY A 95 6.79 -3.88 -7.46
C GLY A 95 5.87 -4.93 -8.09
N GLY A 96 4.70 -4.52 -8.60
CA GLY A 96 3.67 -5.41 -9.14
C GLY A 96 2.25 -4.98 -8.79
N PRO A 97 1.25 -5.87 -8.95
CA PRO A 97 -0.14 -5.53 -8.65
C PRO A 97 -0.37 -5.34 -7.15
N ILE A 98 -1.07 -4.26 -6.81
CA ILE A 98 -1.56 -3.96 -5.47
C ILE A 98 -3.07 -4.23 -5.48
N ARG A 99 -3.53 -5.12 -4.61
CA ARG A 99 -4.96 -5.38 -4.37
C ARG A 99 -5.37 -4.79 -3.05
N ILE A 100 -6.43 -3.98 -3.05
CA ILE A 100 -6.96 -3.32 -1.87
C ILE A 100 -8.45 -3.60 -1.73
N MET A 101 -8.93 -3.56 -0.49
CA MET A 101 -10.33 -3.56 -0.14
C MET A 101 -10.68 -2.17 0.40
N VAL A 102 -11.63 -1.48 -0.22
CA VAL A 102 -12.09 -0.16 0.22
C VAL A 102 -13.50 -0.29 0.80
N GLY A 103 -13.70 0.17 2.02
CA GLY A 103 -15.02 0.26 2.65
C GLY A 103 -15.64 1.62 2.41
N PHE A 104 -16.81 1.64 1.78
CA PHE A 104 -17.64 2.83 1.60
C PHE A 104 -18.84 2.79 2.55
N GLY A 105 -19.16 3.95 3.13
CA GLY A 105 -20.44 4.18 3.77
C GLY A 105 -21.58 4.23 2.73
N PRO A 106 -22.84 4.18 3.18
CA PRO A 106 -23.99 4.34 2.29
C PRO A 106 -24.04 5.74 1.65
N ASP A 107 -23.32 6.71 2.22
CA ASP A 107 -23.13 8.07 1.73
C ASP A 107 -21.96 8.21 0.75
N GLY A 108 -21.25 7.11 0.43
CA GLY A 108 -20.10 7.11 -0.47
C GLY A 108 -18.80 7.63 0.14
N ARG A 109 -18.76 7.91 1.44
CA ARG A 109 -17.51 8.26 2.14
C ARG A 109 -16.65 7.04 2.39
N ILE A 110 -15.34 7.17 2.23
CA ILE A 110 -14.39 6.09 2.57
C ILE A 110 -14.34 5.96 4.09
N ARG A 111 -14.66 4.77 4.61
CA ARG A 111 -14.55 4.48 6.04
C ARG A 111 -13.23 3.86 6.43
N ASN A 112 -12.74 2.93 5.61
CA ASN A 112 -11.45 2.28 5.82
C ASN A 112 -10.93 1.68 4.51
N ILE A 113 -9.62 1.43 4.45
CA ILE A 113 -8.96 0.80 3.30
C ILE A 113 -7.96 -0.22 3.83
N GLN A 114 -8.03 -1.45 3.34
CA GLN A 114 -7.13 -2.52 3.72
C GLN A 114 -6.40 -3.09 2.51
N VAL A 115 -5.07 -3.24 2.60
CA VAL A 115 -4.28 -3.87 1.53
C VAL A 115 -4.33 -5.38 1.67
N LEU A 116 -4.83 -6.06 0.63
CA LEU A 116 -4.95 -7.51 0.56
C LEU A 116 -3.65 -8.15 0.06
N GLU A 117 -3.08 -7.60 -1.01
CA GLU A 117 -1.89 -8.14 -1.66
C GLU A 117 -1.04 -6.99 -2.22
N GLN A 118 0.27 -7.07 -2.02
CA GLN A 118 1.25 -6.14 -2.61
C GLN A 118 2.60 -6.84 -2.74
N THR A 119 3.41 -6.41 -3.70
CA THR A 119 4.78 -6.86 -3.92
C THR A 119 5.77 -5.70 -3.92
N GLU A 120 5.42 -4.62 -3.22
CA GLU A 120 6.21 -3.40 -3.12
C GLU A 120 7.52 -3.58 -2.34
N THR A 121 8.49 -2.70 -2.61
CA THR A 121 9.81 -2.75 -2.00
C THR A 121 9.71 -2.65 -0.46
N PRO A 122 10.27 -3.63 0.29
CA PRO A 122 10.29 -3.59 1.76
C PRO A 122 10.92 -2.29 2.28
N GLY A 123 10.34 -1.72 3.34
CA GLY A 123 10.83 -0.50 4.00
C GLY A 123 10.48 0.83 3.32
N LEU A 124 10.08 0.81 2.04
CA LEU A 124 9.56 1.99 1.32
C LEU A 124 8.08 1.82 0.98
N GLY A 125 7.77 1.13 -0.12
CA GLY A 125 6.40 1.02 -0.64
C GLY A 125 5.53 0.05 0.16
N ALA A 126 6.14 -0.90 0.88
CA ALA A 126 5.42 -1.82 1.75
C ALA A 126 4.59 -1.11 2.84
N LYS A 127 4.95 0.14 3.19
CA LYS A 127 4.22 1.01 4.11
C LYS A 127 2.79 1.33 3.67
N LEU A 128 2.44 1.08 2.41
CA LEU A 128 1.05 1.20 1.93
C LEU A 128 0.10 0.21 2.62
N ALA A 129 0.60 -0.91 3.14
CA ALA A 129 -0.20 -1.87 3.88
C ALA A 129 -0.24 -1.61 5.40
N GLU A 130 0.53 -0.64 5.89
CA GLU A 130 0.48 -0.23 7.29
C GLU A 130 -0.78 0.61 7.54
N GLU A 131 -1.40 0.39 8.70
CA GLU A 131 -2.57 1.15 9.13
C GLU A 131 -2.16 2.60 9.42
N GLY A 132 -2.96 3.57 8.96
CA GLY A 132 -2.69 4.99 9.19
C GLY A 132 -1.57 5.55 8.31
N ASN A 133 -1.23 4.86 7.21
CA ASN A 133 -0.31 5.40 6.22
C ASN A 133 -0.82 6.77 5.67
N PRO A 134 0.07 7.65 5.19
CA PRO A 134 -0.31 9.02 4.82
C PRO A 134 -1.34 9.09 3.69
N VAL A 135 -1.33 8.11 2.78
CA VAL A 135 -2.29 8.02 1.66
C VAL A 135 -3.68 7.67 2.19
N GLN A 136 -3.78 6.64 3.04
CA GLN A 136 -5.02 6.20 3.69
C GLN A 136 -5.57 7.29 4.61
N ALA A 137 -4.72 7.92 5.42
CA ALA A 137 -5.13 8.99 6.33
C ALA A 137 -5.71 10.21 5.59
N SER A 138 -5.18 10.51 4.40
CA SER A 138 -5.70 11.59 3.55
C SER A 138 -7.09 11.28 2.96
N LEU A 139 -7.41 9.99 2.79
CA LEU A 139 -8.65 9.52 2.16
C LEU A 139 -9.75 9.20 3.17
N LEU A 140 -9.40 8.86 4.41
CA LEU A 140 -10.33 8.43 5.45
C LEU A 140 -11.38 9.51 5.76
N GLY A 141 -12.66 9.14 5.77
CA GLY A 141 -13.80 10.01 6.06
C GLY A 141 -14.17 10.98 4.94
N LYS A 142 -13.44 10.98 3.81
CA LYS A 142 -13.71 11.85 2.67
C LYS A 142 -14.45 11.09 1.57
N SER A 143 -15.22 11.83 0.77
CA SER A 143 -15.78 11.30 -0.47
C SER A 143 -14.76 11.50 -1.59
N PRO A 144 -14.44 10.46 -2.39
CA PRO A 144 -13.57 10.60 -3.57
C PRO A 144 -14.04 11.67 -4.57
N ALA A 145 -15.34 11.96 -4.62
CA ALA A 145 -15.89 13.04 -5.46
C ALA A 145 -15.60 14.46 -4.94
N GLU A 146 -15.29 14.61 -3.64
CA GLU A 146 -15.01 15.91 -3.01
C GLU A 146 -13.50 16.25 -2.99
N VAL A 147 -12.63 15.26 -3.25
CA VAL A 147 -11.18 15.40 -3.17
C VAL A 147 -10.51 15.19 -4.51
N LYS A 148 -9.40 15.88 -4.75
CA LYS A 148 -8.58 15.59 -5.92
C LYS A 148 -7.80 14.31 -5.69
N MET A 149 -8.18 13.24 -6.41
CA MET A 149 -7.57 11.91 -6.37
C MET A 149 -6.18 11.87 -7.03
N SER A 150 -5.29 12.73 -6.59
CA SER A 150 -3.90 12.79 -7.03
C SER A 150 -3.01 13.14 -5.86
N VAL A 151 -1.74 12.74 -5.94
CA VAL A 151 -0.78 13.09 -4.88
C VAL A 151 -0.56 14.60 -4.84
N ARG A 152 -0.25 15.13 -3.65
CA ARG A 152 0.01 16.56 -3.42
C ARG A 152 1.09 17.13 -4.34
N LYS A 153 2.10 16.33 -4.64
CA LYS A 153 3.19 16.67 -5.57
C LYS A 153 2.72 16.89 -7.01
N ASP A 154 1.61 16.28 -7.39
CA ASP A 154 1.01 16.38 -8.72
C ASP A 154 -0.18 17.37 -8.74
N GLY A 155 -0.36 18.15 -7.66
CA GLY A 155 -1.42 19.16 -7.53
C GLY A 155 -2.76 18.64 -7.00
N GLY A 156 -2.79 17.42 -6.44
CA GLY A 156 -3.95 16.88 -5.72
C GLY A 156 -3.91 17.11 -4.21
N ASP A 157 -4.79 16.42 -3.48
CA ASP A 157 -4.99 16.64 -2.04
C ASP A 157 -4.38 15.52 -1.15
N ILE A 158 -3.81 14.47 -1.77
CA ILE A 158 -3.41 13.25 -1.06
C ILE A 158 -1.91 13.24 -0.76
N ASP A 159 -1.54 12.97 0.48
CA ASP A 159 -0.13 12.86 0.86
C ASP A 159 0.46 11.52 0.39
N ALA A 160 1.61 11.58 -0.29
CA ALA A 160 2.32 10.40 -0.78
C ALA A 160 3.28 9.83 0.27
N ILE A 161 3.59 8.54 0.18
CA ILE A 161 4.69 7.95 0.94
C ILE A 161 6.03 8.47 0.39
N THR A 162 6.85 9.00 1.28
CA THR A 162 8.20 9.50 0.95
C THR A 162 9.00 8.42 0.22
N ALA A 163 9.64 8.80 -0.89
CA ALA A 163 10.40 7.91 -1.78
C ALA A 163 9.61 6.78 -2.47
N SER A 164 8.27 6.73 -2.34
CA SER A 164 7.40 5.72 -2.96
C SER A 164 6.20 6.36 -3.66
N THR A 165 6.46 7.36 -4.52
CA THR A 165 5.40 8.10 -5.23
C THR A 165 4.68 7.25 -6.27
N ILE A 166 5.36 6.31 -6.94
CA ILE A 166 4.73 5.42 -7.92
C ILE A 166 3.68 4.53 -7.24
N SER A 167 4.06 3.88 -6.15
CA SER A 167 3.17 3.02 -5.37
C SER A 167 2.04 3.82 -4.73
N SER A 168 2.30 5.06 -4.28
CA SER A 168 1.26 5.97 -3.77
C SER A 168 0.22 6.32 -4.85
N ARG A 169 0.65 6.61 -6.08
CA ARG A 169 -0.26 6.86 -7.21
C ARG A 169 -1.09 5.63 -7.56
N ALA A 170 -0.46 4.45 -7.57
CA ALA A 170 -1.17 3.19 -7.80
C ALA A 170 -2.25 2.94 -6.74
N TYR A 171 -1.96 3.22 -5.47
CA TYR A 171 -2.95 3.11 -4.40
C TYR A 171 -4.17 4.03 -4.66
N ILE A 172 -3.92 5.29 -5.03
CA ILE A 172 -4.98 6.25 -5.35
C ILE A 172 -5.79 5.81 -6.58
N GLN A 173 -5.13 5.24 -7.60
CA GLN A 173 -5.79 4.64 -8.76
C GLN A 173 -6.72 3.51 -8.36
N ALA A 174 -6.25 2.59 -7.50
CA ALA A 174 -7.06 1.48 -7.01
C ALA A 174 -8.29 1.98 -6.23
N VAL A 175 -8.15 3.02 -5.40
CA VAL A 175 -9.29 3.62 -4.67
C VAL A 175 -10.28 4.29 -5.63
N SER A 176 -9.78 4.99 -6.65
CA SER A 176 -10.63 5.65 -7.66
C SER A 176 -11.41 4.62 -8.47
N LEU A 177 -10.76 3.51 -8.82
CA LEU A 177 -11.42 2.39 -9.48
C LEU A 177 -12.49 1.74 -8.59
N ALA A 178 -12.19 1.56 -7.30
CA ALA A 178 -13.14 1.05 -6.32
C ALA A 178 -14.38 1.96 -6.21
N TYR A 179 -14.18 3.28 -6.20
CA TYR A 179 -15.28 4.24 -6.11
C TYR A 179 -16.16 4.21 -7.36
N THR A 180 -15.56 4.07 -8.54
CA THR A 180 -16.33 3.93 -9.79
C THR A 180 -17.21 2.68 -9.77
N ALA A 181 -16.67 1.54 -9.33
CA ALA A 181 -17.46 0.31 -9.16
C ALA A 181 -18.54 0.43 -8.07
N PHE A 182 -18.26 1.17 -6.99
CA PHE A 182 -19.25 1.48 -5.97
C PHE A 182 -20.41 2.29 -6.55
N LEU A 183 -20.16 3.33 -7.35
CA LEU A 183 -21.21 4.14 -7.98
C LEU A 183 -22.10 3.28 -8.90
N GLU A 184 -21.49 2.37 -9.66
CA GLU A 184 -22.21 1.47 -10.57
C GLU A 184 -23.15 0.51 -9.82
N VAL A 185 -22.70 -0.07 -8.72
CA VAL A 185 -23.49 -1.06 -7.96
C VAL A 185 -24.49 -0.42 -7.00
N SER A 186 -24.11 0.68 -6.34
CA SER A 186 -24.97 1.37 -5.37
C SER A 186 -26.03 2.26 -6.04
N GLY A 187 -25.81 2.65 -7.29
CA GLY A 187 -26.63 3.66 -7.98
C GLY A 187 -26.55 5.05 -7.36
N ALA A 188 -25.52 5.31 -6.55
CA ALA A 188 -25.28 6.61 -5.92
C ALA A 188 -24.98 7.69 -6.99
N ASP A 189 -25.28 8.95 -6.64
CA ASP A 189 -25.06 10.08 -7.54
C ASP A 189 -23.58 10.25 -7.87
N ALA A 190 -23.26 10.20 -9.16
CA ALA A 190 -21.91 10.40 -9.69
C ALA A 190 -21.58 11.89 -9.92
N SER A 191 -22.47 12.82 -9.55
CA SER A 191 -22.27 14.25 -9.75
C SER A 191 -20.98 14.71 -9.05
N GLY A 192 -20.05 15.25 -9.84
CA GLY A 192 -18.73 15.69 -9.37
C GLY A 192 -17.63 14.61 -9.38
N TRP A 193 -17.95 13.35 -9.66
CA TRP A 193 -16.94 12.32 -9.87
C TRP A 193 -16.40 12.36 -11.31
N ASP A 194 -15.09 12.48 -11.44
CA ASP A 194 -14.38 12.23 -12.69
C ASP A 194 -13.65 10.90 -12.58
N ALA A 195 -14.09 9.90 -13.33
CA ALA A 195 -13.47 8.56 -13.35
C ALA A 195 -12.00 8.60 -13.80
N SER A 196 -11.56 9.68 -14.45
CA SER A 196 -10.16 9.90 -14.83
C SER A 196 -9.32 10.56 -13.73
N SER A 197 -9.92 11.09 -12.67
CA SER A 197 -9.24 11.85 -11.60
C SER A 197 -8.18 11.07 -10.84
N GLY A 198 -8.35 9.75 -10.71
CA GLY A 198 -7.35 8.84 -10.14
C GLY A 198 -6.23 8.45 -11.10
N ALA A 199 -6.47 8.56 -12.40
CA ALA A 199 -5.57 8.13 -13.44
C ALA A 199 -4.51 9.22 -13.72
N THR A 200 -3.59 9.44 -12.80
CA THR A 200 -2.33 10.11 -13.16
C THR A 200 -1.61 9.21 -14.17
N SER A 201 -1.79 9.55 -15.45
CA SER A 201 -1.29 8.93 -16.68
C SER A 201 -0.17 7.91 -16.49
N SER A 202 -0.54 6.62 -16.45
CA SER A 202 0.36 5.50 -16.70
C SER A 202 0.99 5.53 -18.11
N ARG A 203 0.59 6.48 -18.97
CA ARG A 203 1.22 6.76 -20.27
C ARG A 203 2.60 7.39 -20.11
N GLN A 204 2.77 8.30 -19.15
CA GLN A 204 4.05 9.01 -19.00
C GLN A 204 5.18 8.13 -18.44
N VAL A 205 4.84 7.02 -17.78
CA VAL A 205 5.83 6.05 -17.26
C VAL A 205 6.25 5.06 -18.37
N ARG A 206 5.34 4.69 -19.28
CA ARG A 206 5.64 3.80 -20.41
C ARG A 206 6.53 4.47 -21.47
N GLU A 207 6.39 5.78 -21.68
CA GLU A 207 7.26 6.54 -22.59
C GLU A 207 8.70 6.67 -22.06
N ALA A 208 8.91 6.63 -20.74
CA ALA A 208 10.23 6.76 -20.13
C ALA A 208 11.06 5.46 -20.18
N GLU A 209 10.42 4.28 -20.14
CA GLU A 209 11.12 2.98 -20.24
C GLU A 209 11.44 2.56 -21.68
N ALA A 210 10.64 3.00 -22.66
CA ALA A 210 10.92 2.74 -24.08
C ALA A 210 12.11 3.56 -24.63
N ALA A 211 12.48 4.67 -23.97
CA ALA A 211 13.53 5.57 -24.42
C ALA A 211 14.96 5.16 -23.98
N THR A 212 15.12 4.14 -23.13
CA THR A 212 16.46 3.75 -22.62
C THR A 212 17.01 2.44 -23.21
N SER A 213 16.33 1.84 -24.20
CA SER A 213 16.79 0.58 -24.82
C SER A 213 17.40 0.73 -26.22
N ASP A 214 17.55 1.95 -26.76
CA ASP A 214 18.10 2.16 -28.12
C ASP A 214 19.39 3.00 -28.14
N SER A 215 20.36 2.63 -27.31
CA SER A 215 21.72 3.17 -27.39
C SER A 215 22.76 2.10 -27.08
N ALA A 216 22.67 0.98 -27.78
CA ALA A 216 23.74 -0.02 -27.83
C ALA A 216 23.69 -0.84 -29.13
N SER A 217 23.71 -0.18 -30.29
CA SER A 217 24.14 -0.83 -31.53
C SER A 217 24.57 0.22 -32.55
N GLY A 218 25.86 0.25 -32.87
CA GLY A 218 26.38 1.20 -33.86
C GLY A 218 27.90 1.34 -33.86
N ALA A 219 28.63 0.23 -33.79
CA ALA A 219 30.06 0.21 -34.09
C ALA A 219 30.26 -0.26 -35.53
N THR A 220 30.66 0.63 -36.45
CA THR A 220 31.59 0.35 -37.57
C THR A 220 31.90 1.62 -38.39
N GLY A 221 33.19 1.94 -38.57
CA GLY A 221 33.74 2.29 -39.89
C GLY A 221 34.06 3.75 -40.27
N ARG A 222 35.26 4.23 -39.86
CA ARG A 222 36.36 4.83 -40.67
C ARG A 222 36.07 5.94 -41.71
N ASN A 223 36.66 7.14 -41.53
CA ASN A 223 37.77 7.67 -42.35
C ASN A 223 38.24 9.08 -41.91
N GLU A 224 39.53 9.32 -42.15
CA GLU A 224 40.39 10.45 -41.77
C GLU A 224 40.10 11.75 -42.57
N GLU A 225 40.35 12.93 -41.97
CA GLU A 225 41.49 13.83 -42.27
C GLU A 225 41.22 15.31 -41.86
N ALA A 226 42.16 15.89 -41.08
CA ALA A 226 42.58 17.31 -40.93
C ALA A 226 41.55 18.39 -40.46
N ASP A 227 41.86 19.46 -39.70
CA ASP A 227 43.10 20.04 -39.18
C ASP A 227 42.79 21.10 -38.07
N THR A 228 43.81 21.44 -37.29
CA THR A 228 44.05 22.69 -36.52
C THR A 228 43.35 23.01 -35.17
N ALA A 229 44.11 22.71 -34.10
CA ALA A 229 44.68 23.66 -33.11
C ALA A 229 43.80 24.51 -32.16
N SER A 230 43.96 24.24 -30.85
CA SER A 230 44.39 25.17 -29.76
C SER A 230 43.94 24.55 -28.43
N GLY A 231 44.79 23.96 -27.57
CA GLY A 231 45.76 24.62 -26.70
C GLY A 231 45.02 25.40 -25.58
N ALA A 232 45.20 25.22 -24.28
CA ALA A 232 46.07 24.41 -23.45
C ALA A 232 45.49 24.41 -22.01
N THR A 233 45.77 23.38 -21.21
CA THR A 233 45.76 23.45 -19.73
C THR A 233 46.88 24.38 -19.24
N PRO A 234 46.78 24.98 -18.04
CA PRO A 234 47.53 24.38 -16.94
C PRO A 234 46.89 24.49 -15.55
N SER A 235 47.41 23.63 -14.68
CA SER A 235 47.24 23.57 -13.24
C SER A 235 48.05 24.64 -12.46
N ALA A 236 47.64 24.82 -11.21
CA ALA A 236 48.46 25.03 -10.00
C ALA A 236 48.90 26.45 -9.55
N ASP A 237 48.46 26.76 -8.31
CA ASP A 237 49.26 27.18 -7.15
C ASP A 237 49.57 28.68 -6.81
N THR A 238 49.04 29.11 -5.65
CA THR A 238 49.77 29.64 -4.46
C THR A 238 49.69 31.14 -4.03
N GLU A 239 49.34 31.31 -2.73
CA GLU A 239 49.62 32.38 -1.72
C GLU A 239 48.97 33.78 -1.82
N ALA A 240 48.74 34.57 -0.75
CA ALA A 240 48.54 34.44 0.71
C ALA A 240 48.32 35.86 1.32
N GLY A 241 47.68 35.94 2.50
CA GLY A 241 47.79 37.03 3.50
C GLY A 241 46.74 38.16 3.43
N THR A 242 46.19 38.75 4.51
CA THR A 242 46.37 38.68 5.97
C THR A 242 45.24 39.49 6.67
N ASP A 243 44.81 39.03 7.86
CA ASP A 243 44.31 39.74 9.08
C ASP A 243 43.04 40.64 8.99
N THR A 244 42.08 40.65 9.93
CA THR A 244 42.19 40.99 11.37
C THR A 244 40.97 40.54 12.19
N GLU A 245 41.25 40.22 13.46
CA GLU A 245 40.45 39.97 14.68
C GLU A 245 39.05 40.62 14.83
N SER A 246 38.12 39.90 15.47
CA SER A 246 37.81 40.09 16.90
C SER A 246 36.83 39.02 17.41
N ALA A 247 37.28 38.28 18.41
CA ALA A 247 36.49 37.36 19.22
C ALA A 247 36.11 38.05 20.55
N SER A 248 34.94 37.75 21.10
CA SER A 248 34.67 37.88 22.53
C SER A 248 34.65 36.51 23.20
N ALA A 249 35.58 36.35 24.14
CA ALA A 249 35.72 35.31 25.17
C ALA A 249 34.47 35.23 26.08
N GLY A 250 34.23 34.25 26.95
CA GLY A 250 35.01 33.17 27.59
C GLY A 250 34.31 32.88 28.94
N VAL A 251 34.06 31.61 29.33
CA VAL A 251 34.83 30.79 30.30
C VAL A 251 34.77 31.37 31.74
N VAL A 252 34.36 30.67 32.81
CA VAL A 252 34.96 29.54 33.62
C VAL A 252 33.89 29.13 34.68
N GLY A 253 33.86 27.99 35.40
CA GLY A 253 34.74 26.84 35.66
C GLY A 253 33.96 25.85 36.58
N ASP A 254 34.00 24.55 36.32
CA ASP A 254 34.75 23.48 37.04
C ASP A 254 34.53 23.37 38.56
N THR A 255 33.90 22.27 39.04
CA THR A 255 34.53 21.18 39.83
C THR A 255 33.52 20.27 40.59
N VAL A 256 33.73 18.95 40.41
CA VAL A 256 33.83 17.88 41.43
C VAL A 256 32.58 17.19 42.07
N SER A 257 32.61 15.85 41.91
CA SER A 257 32.18 14.72 42.77
C SER A 257 30.77 14.62 43.39
N GLY A 258 30.18 13.43 43.16
CA GLY A 258 30.00 12.49 44.28
C GLY A 258 28.58 12.06 44.62
N ALA A 259 28.27 10.82 44.20
CA ALA A 259 27.60 9.77 44.97
C ALA A 259 26.11 9.87 45.40
N THR A 260 25.41 8.76 45.12
CA THR A 260 24.40 8.06 45.96
C THR A 260 22.92 8.19 45.57
N LEU A 261 22.43 7.07 45.00
CA LEU A 261 21.17 6.36 45.29
C LEU A 261 20.14 7.06 46.20
N GLN A 262 18.92 7.25 45.69
CA GLN A 262 17.71 6.76 46.40
C GLN A 262 16.53 6.60 45.44
N THR A 263 15.94 5.42 45.53
CA THR A 263 14.63 4.97 45.07
C THR A 263 13.48 5.84 45.54
N GLU A 264 12.51 6.13 44.67
CA GLU A 264 11.08 6.04 44.98
C GLU A 264 10.29 6.16 43.67
N ASN A 265 9.62 5.08 43.25
CA ASN A 265 8.44 5.24 42.42
C ASN A 265 7.37 4.33 43.02
N THR A 266 6.30 4.99 43.41
CA THR A 266 5.22 4.54 44.25
C THR A 266 4.37 3.49 43.57
N ASP A 267 4.12 2.44 44.34
CA ASP A 267 3.13 1.40 44.15
C ASP A 267 1.73 2.02 44.35
N VAL A 268 0.82 1.81 43.39
CA VAL A 268 -0.62 1.88 43.63
C VAL A 268 -1.26 0.59 43.13
N SER A 269 -1.16 -0.42 43.98
CA SER A 269 -2.16 -1.44 44.24
C SER A 269 -3.61 -0.96 44.05
N SER A 270 -4.36 -1.67 43.22
CA SER A 270 -5.79 -1.87 43.45
C SER A 270 -6.13 -3.34 43.22
N GLY A 271 -6.36 -4.03 44.33
CA GLY A 271 -6.89 -5.38 44.36
C GLY A 271 -8.42 -5.41 44.29
N ALA A 272 -8.90 -6.49 43.70
CA ALA A 272 -9.92 -7.39 44.24
C ALA A 272 -11.40 -6.92 44.40
N THR A 273 -12.23 -7.58 43.61
CA THR A 273 -13.39 -8.42 44.02
C THR A 273 -14.77 -7.84 44.34
N SER A 274 -15.76 -8.63 43.88
CA SER A 274 -17.20 -8.70 44.25
C SER A 274 -18.07 -7.59 43.62
N SER A 275 -19.35 -7.76 43.28
CA SER A 275 -20.34 -8.79 43.60
C SER A 275 -21.56 -8.56 42.68
N SER A 276 -21.98 -9.61 41.99
CA SER A 276 -23.35 -10.14 42.02
C SER A 276 -24.57 -9.23 41.77
N ALA A 277 -25.29 -9.62 40.71
CA ALA A 277 -26.74 -9.71 40.61
C ALA A 277 -27.62 -8.49 40.92
N ASN A 278 -28.23 -7.93 39.88
CA ASN A 278 -29.64 -7.55 40.00
C ASN A 278 -30.39 -7.86 38.69
N HIS A 279 -31.00 -9.04 38.66
CA HIS A 279 -31.94 -9.46 37.63
C HIS A 279 -33.34 -9.08 38.12
N VAL A 280 -33.88 -7.99 37.60
CA VAL A 280 -35.29 -7.62 37.76
C VAL A 280 -36.06 -8.34 36.65
N SER A 281 -36.59 -9.53 36.96
CA SER A 281 -37.64 -10.14 36.16
C SER A 281 -38.94 -9.40 36.46
N GLY A 282 -39.47 -8.73 35.44
CA GLY A 282 -40.78 -8.12 35.47
C GLY A 282 -41.87 -9.17 35.37
N ASP A 283 -42.77 -9.16 36.34
CA ASP A 283 -44.13 -9.63 36.18
C ASP A 283 -44.81 -8.80 35.09
N ASN A 284 -45.25 -9.42 34.00
CA ASN A 284 -46.47 -8.95 33.35
C ASN A 284 -47.30 -10.10 32.81
N GLU A 285 -48.42 -10.23 33.50
CA GLU A 285 -49.55 -11.10 33.30
C GLU A 285 -50.34 -10.61 32.07
N GLN A 286 -50.38 -11.39 30.99
CA GLN A 286 -51.50 -11.32 30.04
C GLN A 286 -51.89 -12.72 29.59
N LYS A 287 -52.97 -13.21 30.20
CA LYS A 287 -53.61 -14.48 29.86
C LYS A 287 -55.09 -14.24 29.56
N GLY A 288 -55.43 -14.22 28.26
CA GLY A 288 -56.77 -14.50 27.74
C GLY A 288 -57.80 -13.39 27.95
N LYS A 289 -58.88 -13.29 27.18
CA LYS A 289 -59.51 -14.12 26.16
C LYS A 289 -60.57 -13.21 25.49
N ARG A 290 -60.84 -13.44 24.20
CA ARG A 290 -62.16 -13.55 23.53
C ARG A 290 -63.34 -12.88 24.28
N GLN A 291 -64.14 -12.00 23.69
CA GLN A 291 -64.88 -12.06 22.41
C GLN A 291 -65.27 -10.65 21.99
#